data_AF-A0A4D5ZA56-F1
#
_entry.id   AF-A0A4D5ZA56-F1
#
_cell.length_a   1.000
_cell.length_b   1.000
_cell.length_c   1.000
_cell.angle_alpha   90.00
_cell.angle_beta   90.00
_cell.angle_gamma   90.00
#
_symmetry.space_group_name_H-M   'P 1'
#
loop_
_entity.id
_entity.type
_entity.pdbx_description
1 polymer ?
#
loop_
_entity_poly.entity_id
_entity_poly.type
_entity_poly.pdbx_seq_one_letter_code
_entity_poly.pdbx_strand_id
1 'polypeptide(L)' 'IHYGDGEKRYILHPRGARIGDTIVSGTEVPIKMGNALPL' A
#
# COMPACT_ATOMS: atom_id res chain seq x y z
N ILE A 1 -5.45 -6.01 1.45
CA ILE A 1 -5.42 -5.05 0.33
C ILE A 1 -6.11 -5.68 -0.86
N HIS A 2 -6.97 -4.93 -1.55
CA HIS A 2 -7.56 -5.32 -2.82
C HIS A 2 -6.85 -4.51 -3.92
N TYR A 3 -6.13 -5.18 -4.80
CA TYR A 3 -5.48 -4.54 -5.95
C TYR A 3 -6.50 -4.33 -7.06
N GLY A 4 -6.21 -3.38 -7.97
CA GLY A 4 -7.11 -3.05 -9.08
C GLY A 4 -7.29 -4.18 -10.10
N ASP A 5 -6.37 -5.14 -10.12
CA ASP A 5 -6.43 -6.37 -10.93
C ASP A 5 -7.30 -7.48 -10.31
N GLY A 6 -7.85 -7.24 -9.11
CA GLY A 6 -8.70 -8.20 -8.37
C GLY A 6 -7.93 -9.10 -7.40
N GLU A 7 -6.61 -9.03 -7.34
CA GLU A 7 -5.84 -9.78 -6.35
C GLU A 7 -6.08 -9.25 -4.94
N LYS A 8 -6.11 -10.17 -3.98
CA LYS A 8 -6.18 -9.83 -2.55
C LYS A 8 -4.93 -10.33 -1.86
N ARG A 9 -4.23 -9.43 -1.18
CA ARG A 9 -3.05 -9.78 -0.38
C ARG A 9 -3.16 -9.23 1.04
N TYR A 10 -2.54 -9.94 1.97
CA TYR A 10 -2.34 -9.47 3.33
C TYR A 10 -1.02 -8.72 3.43
N ILE A 11 -1.00 -7.68 4.26
CA ILE A 11 0.21 -6.98 4.67
C ILE A 11 0.16 -6.79 6.18
N LEU A 12 1.31 -6.54 6.80
CA LEU A 12 1.33 -6.05 8.17
C LEU A 12 0.62 -4.69 8.22
N HIS A 13 -0.21 -4.49 9.23
CA HIS A 13 -0.97 -3.25 9.36
C HIS A 13 -0.03 -2.08 9.67
N PRO A 14 0.14 -1.11 8.75
CA PRO A 14 0.94 0.07 9.04
C PRO A 14 0.23 0.88 10.11
N ARG A 15 0.97 1.40 11.08
CA ARG A 15 0.40 2.27 12.12
C ARG A 15 -0.35 3.43 11.45
N GLY A 16 -1.60 3.66 11.83
CA GLY A 16 -2.38 4.80 11.33
C GLY A 16 -3.01 4.62 9.93
N ALA A 17 -2.86 3.45 9.31
CA ALA A 17 -3.60 3.11 8.10
C ALA A 17 -5.09 2.92 8.41
N ARG A 18 -5.97 3.46 7.57
CA ARG A 18 -7.42 3.35 7.71
C ARG A 18 -8.01 2.57 6.54
N ILE A 19 -9.18 1.99 6.75
CA ILE A 19 -9.92 1.34 5.66
C ILE A 19 -10.26 2.39 4.61
N GLY A 20 -9.98 2.09 3.34
CA GLY A 20 -10.14 3.03 2.22
C GLY A 20 -8.86 3.76 1.84
N ASP A 21 -7.79 3.70 2.64
CA ASP A 21 -6.50 4.24 2.22
C ASP A 21 -5.94 3.48 1.01
N THR A 22 -5.50 4.24 0.01
CA THR A 22 -4.77 3.70 -1.15
C THR A 22 -3.31 3.48 -0.79
N ILE A 23 -2.83 2.27 -1.07
CA ILE A 23 -1.44 1.85 -0.89
C ILE A 23 -0.87 1.52 -2.27
N VAL A 24 0.29 2.07 -2.58
CA VAL A 24 0.97 1.87 -3.87
C VAL A 24 2.41 1.42 -3.63
N SER A 25 2.88 0.49 -4.46
CA SER A 25 4.25 0.01 -4.47
C SER A 25 4.90 0.39 -5.80
N GLY A 26 6.05 1.06 -5.78
CA GLY A 26 6.73 1.49 -7.00
C GLY A 26 7.95 2.38 -6.75
N THR A 27 8.68 2.71 -7.80
CA THR A 27 9.87 3.59 -7.76
C THR A 27 9.52 5.07 -7.62
N GLU A 28 8.42 5.51 -8.23
CA GLU A 28 7.98 6.91 -8.26
C GLU A 28 6.67 7.13 -7.48
N VAL A 29 6.54 6.49 -6.32
CA VAL A 29 5.36 6.65 -5.47
C VAL A 29 5.62 7.67 -4.36
N PRO A 30 4.61 8.45 -3.94
CA PRO A 30 4.77 9.37 -2.81
C PRO A 30 5.20 8.63 -1.54
N ILE A 31 6.09 9.24 -0.76
CA ILE A 31 6.46 8.74 0.57
C ILE A 31 5.27 8.96 1.50
N LYS A 32 4.42 7.93 1.61
CA LYS A 32 3.22 7.89 2.45
C LYS A 32 3.20 6.57 3.21
N MET A 33 2.58 6.58 4.38
CA MET A 33 2.36 5.36 5.17
C MET A 33 1.63 4.30 4.36
N GLY A 34 2.19 3.08 4.39
CA GLY A 34 1.72 1.92 3.64
C GLY A 34 2.36 1.76 2.26
N ASN A 35 2.91 2.81 1.65
CA ASN A 35 3.57 2.69 0.34
C ASN A 35 4.93 1.99 0.46
N ALA A 36 5.29 1.25 -0.58
CA ALA A 36 6.55 0.52 -0.66
C ALA A 36 7.42 1.09 -1.79
N LEU A 37 8.67 1.42 -1.46
CA LEU A 37 9.68 1.90 -2.40
C LEU A 37 10.89 0.95 -2.39
N PRO A 38 11.53 0.72 -3.55
CA PRO A 38 12.83 0.06 -3.58
C PRO A 38 13.90 0.93 -2.92
N LEU A 39 14.89 0.28 -2.30
CA LEU A 39 16.05 0.92 -1.66
C LEU A 39 17.04 1.47 -2.69
#